data_AF-A0A482YE18-F1
#
_entry.id   AF-A0A482YE18-F1
#
_cell.length_a   1.000
_cell.length_b   1.000
_cell.length_c   1.000
_cell.angle_alpha   90.00
_cell.angle_beta   90.00
_cell.angle_gamma   90.00
#
_symmetry.space_group_name_H-M   'P 1'
#
loop_
_entity.id
_entity.type
_entity.pdbx_description
1 polymer ?
#
loop_
_entity_poly.entity_id
_entity_poly.type
_entity_poly.pdbx_seq_one_letter_code
_entity_poly.pdbx_strand_id
1 'polypeptide(L)' 'MDNIPVIQLVTLWFVILVYIQIGSGGGGVVNMILGTVAILLVYILPLILIVFTVLKLIDN' A
#
# COMPACT_ATOMS: atom_id res chain seq x y z
N MET A 1 4.48 16.25 14.85
CA MET A 1 4.99 15.79 13.53
C MET A 1 4.33 14.45 13.19
N ASP A 2 3.04 14.31 13.52
CA ASP A 2 2.45 12.99 13.85
C ASP A 2 1.55 12.46 12.73
N ASN A 3 1.48 13.19 11.61
CA ASN A 3 0.72 12.85 10.41
C ASN A 3 1.62 12.35 9.27
N ILE A 4 2.95 12.54 9.38
CA ILE A 4 3.94 12.07 8.42
C ILE A 4 3.82 10.55 8.14
N PRO A 5 3.58 9.68 9.15
CA PRO A 5 3.48 8.23 8.91
C PRO A 5 2.27 7.85 8.05
N VAL A 6 1.12 8.51 8.27
CA VAL A 6 -0.12 8.22 7.55
C VAL A 6 -0.01 8.65 6.09
N ILE A 7 0.52 9.85 5.84
CA ILE A 7 0.71 10.37 4.48
C ILE A 7 1.69 9.48 3.69
N GLN A 8 2.75 8.99 4.32
CA GLN A 8 3.70 8.07 3.71
C GLN A 8 3.04 6.73 3.33
N LEU A 9 2.27 6.13 4.24
CA LEU A 9 1.54 4.88 3.97
C LEU A 9 0.51 5.03 2.85
N VAL A 10 -0.22 6.15 2.80
CA VAL A 10 -1.16 6.48 1.71
C VAL A 10 -0.42 6.61 0.38
N THR A 11 0.72 7.30 0.37
CA THR A 11 1.55 7.47 -0.83
C THR A 11 2.08 6.13 -1.34
N LEU A 12 2.52 5.26 -0.41
CA LEU A 12 2.99 3.91 -0.73
C LEU A 12 1.88 3.06 -1.35
N TRP A 13 0.67 3.12 -0.77
CA TRP A 13 -0.50 2.44 -1.31
C TRP A 13 -0.85 2.95 -2.72
N PHE A 14 -0.83 4.26 -2.94
CA PHE A 14 -1.05 4.86 -4.24
C PHE A 14 -0.03 4.40 -5.30
N VAL A 15 1.26 4.42 -4.98
CA VAL A 15 2.33 3.97 -5.89
C VAL A 15 2.15 2.50 -6.31
N ILE A 16 1.69 1.65 -5.40
CA ILE A 16 1.45 0.23 -5.67
C ILE A 16 0.26 0.04 -6.62
N LEU A 17 -0.82 0.81 -6.44
CA LEU A 17 -1.96 0.80 -7.37
C LEU A 17 -1.53 1.20 -8.79
N VAL A 18 -0.71 2.25 -8.89
CA VAL A 18 -0.14 2.70 -10.17
C VAL A 18 0.77 1.63 -10.80
N TYR A 19 1.62 0.96 -10.00
CA TYR A 19 2.47 -0.14 -10.47
C TYR A 19 1.65 -1.29 -11.08
N ILE A 20 0.57 -1.71 -10.42
CA ILE A 20 -0.31 -2.78 -10.91
C ILE A 20 -0.98 -2.38 -12.24
N GLN A 21 -1.43 -1.13 -12.35
CA GLN A 21 -2.10 -0.60 -13.55
C GLN A 21 -1.16 -0.47 -14.76
N ILE A 22 0.11 -0.13 -14.54
CA ILE A 22 1.07 0.13 -15.62
C ILE A 22 1.85 -1.12 -16.05
N GLY A 23 2.23 -1.99 -15.10
CA GLY A 23 3.35 -2.91 -15.31
C GLY A 23 3.07 -4.40 -15.10
N SER A 24 1.87 -4.80 -14.64
CA SER A 24 1.62 -6.21 -14.28
C SER A 24 1.63 -7.18 -15.48
N GLY A 25 1.70 -6.70 -16.73
CA GLY A 25 1.72 -7.51 -17.95
C GLY A 25 3.10 -7.97 -18.45
N GLY A 26 4.22 -7.59 -17.82
CA GLY A 26 5.56 -7.97 -18.27
C GLY A 26 5.88 -9.46 -18.01
N GLY A 27 6.20 -10.23 -19.06
CA GLY A 27 6.32 -11.70 -19.05
C GLY A 27 7.59 -12.30 -18.43
N GLY A 28 7.99 -11.84 -17.24
CA GLY A 28 9.15 -12.38 -16.51
C GLY A 28 8.81 -12.85 -15.09
N VAL A 29 9.51 -13.87 -14.57
CA VAL A 29 9.30 -14.44 -13.23
C VAL A 29 9.40 -13.38 -12.13
N VAL A 30 10.36 -12.46 -12.24
CA VAL A 30 10.53 -11.34 -11.30
C VAL A 30 9.29 -10.45 -11.28
N ASN A 31 8.71 -10.16 -12.43
CA ASN A 31 7.55 -9.29 -12.56
C ASN A 31 6.28 -9.97 -12.03
N MET A 32 6.19 -11.30 -12.12
CA MET A 32 5.12 -12.10 -11.51
C MET A 32 5.18 -12.08 -9.97
N ILE A 33 6.39 -12.20 -9.39
CA ILE A 33 6.59 -12.11 -7.94
C ILE A 33 6.25 -10.70 -7.45
N LEU A 34 6.78 -9.66 -8.12
CA LEU A 34 6.49 -8.27 -7.77
C LEU A 34 5.01 -7.94 -7.91
N GLY A 35 4.34 -8.43 -8.96
CA GLY A 35 2.89 -8.30 -9.14
C GLY A 35 2.11 -8.96 -8.00
N THR A 36 2.52 -10.16 -7.58
CA THR A 36 1.88 -10.86 -6.46
C THR A 36 2.04 -10.10 -5.14
N VAL A 37 3.26 -9.63 -4.84
CA VAL A 37 3.53 -8.81 -3.65
C VAL A 37 2.75 -7.50 -3.70
N ALA A 38 2.68 -6.85 -4.86
CA ALA A 38 1.90 -5.63 -5.04
C ALA A 38 0.42 -5.87 -4.74
N ILE A 39 -0.17 -6.96 -5.23
CA ILE A 39 -1.57 -7.32 -4.95
C ILE A 39 -1.78 -7.52 -3.44
N LEU A 40 -0.88 -8.22 -2.75
CA LEU A 40 -0.99 -8.37 -1.29
C LEU A 40 -0.97 -7.01 -0.57
N LEU A 41 -0.06 -6.13 -0.97
CA LEU A 41 0.06 -4.80 -0.36
C LEU A 41 -1.15 -3.89 -0.63
N VAL A 42 -1.85 -4.07 -1.75
CA VAL A 42 -3.11 -3.35 -2.02
C VAL A 42 -4.15 -3.60 -0.94
N TYR A 43 -4.16 -4.77 -0.31
CA TYR A 43 -5.10 -5.11 0.77
C TYR A 43 -4.52 -4.86 2.17
N ILE A 44 -3.22 -5.09 2.36
CA ILE A 44 -2.57 -4.93 3.68
C ILE A 44 -2.45 -3.45 4.07
N LEU A 45 -2.01 -2.58 3.16
CA LEU A 45 -1.81 -1.16 3.45
C LEU A 45 -3.08 -0.40 3.86
N PRO A 46 -4.24 -0.54 3.20
CA PRO A 46 -5.46 0.13 3.64
C PRO A 46 -5.96 -0.40 4.98
N LEU A 47 -5.76 -1.68 5.29
CA LEU A 47 -6.05 -2.23 6.63
C LEU A 47 -5.19 -1.55 7.70
N ILE A 48 -3.89 -1.42 7.48
CA ILE A 48 -2.98 -0.74 8.40
C ILE A 48 -3.38 0.73 8.56
N LEU A 49 -3.74 1.41 7.46
CA LEU A 49 -4.20 2.80 7.50
C LEU A 49 -5.47 2.96 8.35
N ILE A 50 -6.45 2.07 8.19
CA ILE A 50 -7.68 2.07 8.99
C ILE A 50 -7.35 1.85 10.47
N VAL A 51 -6.60 0.79 10.80
CA VAL A 51 -6.23 0.48 12.19
C VAL A 51 -5.48 1.64 12.83
N PHE A 52 -4.49 2.20 12.15
CA PHE A 52 -3.69 3.31 12.67
C PHE A 52 -4.52 4.58 12.87
N THR A 53 -5.44 4.86 11.94
CA THR A 53 -6.34 6.02 12.06
C THR A 53 -7.35 5.84 13.19
N VAL A 54 -7.92 4.64 13.35
CA VAL A 54 -8.86 4.33 14.43
C VAL A 54 -8.18 4.38 15.79
N LEU A 55 -6.99 3.78 15.94
CA LEU A 55 -6.22 3.86 17.20
C LEU A 55 -5.90 5.32 17.56
N LYS A 56 -5.46 6.11 16.57
CA LYS A 56 -5.18 7.53 16.77
C LYS A 56 -6.43 8.34 17.15
N LEU A 57 -7.61 7.96 16.67
CA LEU A 57 -8.88 8.58 17.05
C LEU A 57 -9.34 8.18 18.45
N ILE A 58 -9.02 6.97 18.91
CA ILE A 58 -9.36 6.49 20.26
C ILE A 58 -8.43 7.12 21.31
N ASP A 59 -7.14 7.26 20.97
CA ASP A 59 -6.13 7.81 21.87
C ASP A 59 -6.20 9.35 22.06
N ASN A 60 -7.07 10.04 21.31
CA ASN A 60 -7.17 11.50 21.27
C ASN A 60 -8.53 12.02 21.75
#